data_AF-A0A094YI15-F1
#
_entry.id   AF-A0A094YI15-F1
#
_cell.length_a   1.000
_cell.length_b   1.000
_cell.length_c   1.000
_cell.angle_alpha   90.00
_cell.angle_beta   90.00
_cell.angle_gamma   90.00
#
_symmetry.space_group_name_H-M   'P 1'
#
loop_
_entity.id
_entity.type
_entity.pdbx_description
1 polymer ?
#
loop_
_entity_poly.entity_id
_entity_poly.type
_entity_poly.pdbx_seq_one_letter_code
_entity_poly.pdbx_strand_id
1 'polypeptide(L)'
;MSEELKALIFPEAMTEDIEKALGIMCFECGQYARAFNCGGENIPPKAEKEQAAIIFKVLKNVLSGMPFEEAFTKMHNAAVRAQERGNTRAGEKA
;
A
#
# COMPACT_ATOMS: atom_id res chain seq x y z
N MET A 1 -22.19 -18.37 -7.30
CA MET A 1 -21.73 -17.02 -6.91
C MET A 1 -21.09 -16.36 -8.12
N SER A 2 -21.38 -15.09 -8.40
CA SER A 2 -20.68 -14.35 -9.46
C SER A 2 -19.22 -14.09 -9.06
N GLU A 3 -18.33 -13.91 -10.03
CA GLU A 3 -16.92 -13.57 -9.79
C GLU A 3 -16.75 -12.25 -9.01
N GLU A 4 -17.68 -11.30 -9.17
CA GLU A 4 -17.76 -10.09 -8.33
C GLU A 4 -18.00 -10.41 -6.85
N LEU A 5 -18.80 -11.44 -6.55
CA LEU A 5 -19.12 -11.82 -5.17
C LEU A 5 -17.92 -12.50 -4.48
N LYS A 6 -17.02 -13.15 -5.23
CA LYS A 6 -15.76 -13.68 -4.68
C LYS A 6 -14.77 -12.58 -4.29
N ALA A 7 -14.85 -11.40 -4.91
CA ALA A 7 -14.02 -10.25 -4.59
C ALA A 7 -14.48 -9.48 -3.33
N LEU A 8 -15.66 -9.82 -2.78
CA LEU A 8 -16.30 -9.11 -1.68
C LEU A 8 -16.37 -9.92 -0.37
N ILE A 9 -15.63 -11.02 -0.25
CA ILE A 9 -15.57 -11.77 1.01
C ILE A 9 -14.61 -11.05 1.96
N PHE A 10 -15.15 -10.12 2.73
CA PHE A 10 -14.47 -9.61 3.91
C PHE A 10 -14.42 -10.74 4.96
N PRO A 11 -13.27 -10.99 5.60
CA PRO A 11 -13.15 -12.06 6.58
C PRO A 11 -14.08 -11.83 7.77
N GLU A 12 -14.72 -12.89 8.26
CA GLU A 12 -15.66 -12.83 9.39
C GLU A 12 -14.98 -12.51 10.73
N ALA A 13 -13.67 -12.75 10.82
CA ALA A 13 -12.85 -12.48 11.99
C ALA A 13 -11.61 -11.67 11.62
N MET A 14 -11.20 -10.78 12.54
CA MET A 14 -9.92 -10.08 12.44
C MET A 14 -8.80 -11.06 12.74
N THR A 15 -7.96 -11.34 11.73
CA THR A 15 -6.74 -12.12 11.91
C THR A 15 -5.61 -11.22 12.40
N GLU A 16 -4.56 -11.83 12.97
CA GLU A 16 -3.36 -11.10 13.41
C GLU A 16 -2.73 -10.27 12.28
N ASP A 17 -2.70 -10.80 11.05
CA ASP A 17 -2.16 -10.08 9.89
C ASP A 17 -3.03 -8.88 9.47
N ILE A 18 -4.35 -9.00 9.61
CA ILE A 18 -5.29 -7.89 9.36
C ILE A 18 -5.13 -6.82 10.43
N GLU A 19 -5.04 -7.22 11.70
CA GLU A 19 -4.80 -6.31 12.82
C GLU A 19 -3.52 -5.51 12.61
N LYS A 20 -2.41 -6.19 12.27
CA LYS A 20 -1.13 -5.54 11.94
C LYS A 20 -1.25 -4.58 10.76
N ALA A 21 -1.96 -4.96 9.69
CA ALA A 21 -2.17 -4.09 8.53
C ALA A 21 -2.97 -2.84 8.88
N LEU A 22 -3.99 -2.94 9.74
CA LEU A 22 -4.80 -1.80 10.18
C LEU A 22 -4.07 -0.92 11.22
N GLY A 23 -3.10 -1.49 11.95
CA GLY A 23 -2.30 -0.81 12.96
C GLY A 23 -1.13 0.03 12.45
N ILE A 24 -0.88 0.09 11.13
CA ILE A 24 0.23 0.87 10.55
C ILE A 24 0.09 2.36 10.91
N MET A 25 1.14 2.96 11.46
CA MET A 25 1.08 4.33 11.98
C MET A 25 1.10 5.36 10.84
N CYS A 26 0.40 6.49 11.04
CA CYS A 26 0.26 7.51 9.99
C CYS A 26 1.59 8.13 9.56
N PHE A 27 2.52 8.37 10.50
CA PHE A 27 3.83 8.96 10.20
C PHE A 27 4.72 8.03 9.36
N GLU A 28 4.55 6.71 9.48
CA GLU A 28 5.24 5.72 8.66
C GLU A 28 4.71 5.69 7.22
N CYS A 29 3.45 6.07 7.02
CA CYS A 29 2.82 6.04 5.71
C CYS A 29 3.24 7.20 4.80
N GLY A 30 3.60 8.35 5.37
CA GLY A 30 3.94 9.55 4.60
C GLY A 30 5.14 9.35 3.65
N GLN A 31 6.18 8.65 4.10
CA GLN A 31 7.35 8.35 3.25
C GLN A 31 6.99 7.45 2.05
N TYR A 32 6.10 6.48 2.26
CA TYR A 32 5.65 5.58 1.19
C TYR A 32 4.72 6.30 0.22
N ALA A 33 3.78 7.10 0.73
CA ALA A 33 2.89 7.91 -0.10
C ALA A 33 3.69 8.87 -1.00
N ARG A 34 4.73 9.52 -0.46
CA ARG A 34 5.65 10.34 -1.23
C ARG A 34 6.35 9.55 -2.33
N ALA A 35 6.87 8.36 -2.02
CA ALA A 35 7.54 7.50 -3.00
C ALA A 35 6.61 7.08 -4.15
N PHE A 36 5.36 6.72 -3.83
CA PHE A 36 4.34 6.40 -4.84
C PHE A 36 3.95 7.62 -5.68
N ASN A 37 3.81 8.80 -5.08
CA ASN A 37 3.58 10.06 -5.79
C ASN A 37 4.74 10.39 -6.75
N CYS A 38 6.00 10.18 -6.33
CA CYS A 38 7.16 10.29 -7.23
C CYS A 38 7.06 9.32 -8.43
N GLY A 39 6.53 8.11 -8.20
CA GLY A 39 6.26 7.13 -9.26
C GLY A 39 5.09 7.49 -10.18
N GLY A 40 4.33 8.55 -9.89
CA GLY A 40 3.19 9.03 -10.67
C GLY A 40 1.82 8.58 -10.15
N GLU A 41 1.71 8.00 -8.96
CA GLU A 41 0.41 7.85 -8.31
C GLU A 41 -0.11 9.22 -7.82
N ASN A 42 -1.41 9.33 -7.60
CA ASN A 42 -2.04 10.55 -7.06
C ASN A 42 -2.65 10.26 -5.69
N ILE A 43 -1.80 10.29 -4.66
CA ILE A 43 -2.19 10.14 -3.26
C ILE A 43 -2.28 11.56 -2.66
N PRO A 44 -3.47 12.02 -2.24
CA PRO A 44 -3.64 13.34 -1.65
C PRO A 44 -2.72 13.54 -0.44
N PRO A 45 -2.05 14.70 -0.31
CA PRO A 45 -1.11 14.98 0.78
C PRO A 45 -1.87 15.33 2.07
N LYS A 46 -2.56 14.34 2.62
CA LYS A 46 -3.31 14.41 3.88
C LYS A 46 -3.01 13.12 4.63
N ALA A 47 -2.50 13.22 5.86
CA ALA A 47 -1.97 12.08 6.63
C ALA A 47 -2.92 10.87 6.66
N GLU A 48 -4.22 11.10 6.84
CA GLU A 48 -5.24 10.05 6.87
C GLU A 48 -5.46 9.40 5.50
N LYS A 49 -5.31 10.17 4.41
CA LYS A 49 -5.42 9.66 3.03
C LYS A 49 -4.18 8.86 2.63
N GLU A 50 -3.00 9.32 3.05
CA GLU A 50 -1.74 8.61 2.87
C GLU A 50 -1.76 7.28 3.64
N GLN A 51 -2.15 7.32 4.91
CA GLN A 51 -2.30 6.11 5.73
C GLN A 51 -3.28 5.12 5.11
N ALA A 52 -4.48 5.56 4.72
CA ALA A 52 -5.46 4.70 4.09
C ALA A 52 -4.94 4.05 2.79
N ALA A 53 -4.21 4.81 1.96
CA ALA A 53 -3.64 4.29 0.72
C ALA A 53 -2.59 3.19 0.98
N ILE A 54 -1.75 3.35 2.00
CA ILE A 54 -0.72 2.37 2.36
C ILE A 54 -1.34 1.13 3.00
N ILE A 55 -2.24 1.31 3.97
CA ILE A 55 -2.98 0.21 4.60
C ILE A 55 -3.69 -0.63 3.55
N PHE A 56 -4.38 0.01 2.59
CA PHE A 56 -5.08 -0.71 1.53
C PHE A 56 -4.15 -1.57 0.67
N LYS A 57 -2.94 -1.09 0.34
CA LYS A 57 -1.95 -1.86 -0.43
C LYS A 57 -1.46 -3.10 0.33
N VAL A 58 -1.24 -3.00 1.64
CA VAL A 58 -0.83 -4.14 2.49
C VAL A 58 -2.01 -5.11 2.67
N LEU A 59 -3.16 -4.59 3.09
CA LEU A 59 -4.37 -5.37 3.38
C LEU A 59 -4.84 -6.18 2.18
N LYS A 60 -4.75 -5.64 0.96
CA LYS A 60 -5.09 -6.39 -0.27
C LYS A 60 -4.28 -7.69 -0.41
N ASN A 61 -3.00 -7.67 -0.03
CA ASN A 61 -2.17 -8.88 -0.10
C ASN A 61 -2.49 -9.83 1.06
N VAL A 62 -2.70 -9.31 2.28
CA VAL A 62 -3.13 -10.11 3.43
C VAL A 62 -4.43 -10.86 3.14
N LEU A 63 -5.42 -10.18 2.55
CA LEU A 63 -6.69 -10.78 2.16
C LEU A 63 -6.58 -11.82 1.04
N SER A 64 -5.45 -11.86 0.30
CA SER A 64 -5.15 -12.93 -0.66
C SER A 64 -4.50 -14.17 -0.03
N GLY A 65 -4.27 -14.16 1.30
CA GLY A 65 -3.61 -15.22 2.05
C GLY A 65 -2.10 -15.05 2.22
N MET A 66 -1.55 -13.87 1.88
CA MET A 66 -0.14 -13.56 2.09
C MET A 66 0.13 -13.17 3.55
N PRO A 67 1.15 -13.71 4.23
CA PRO A 67 1.53 -13.27 5.58
C PRO A 67 1.86 -11.77 5.61
N PHE A 68 1.59 -11.10 6.73
CA PHE A 68 1.79 -9.66 6.86
C PHE A 68 3.21 -9.20 6.47
N GLU A 69 4.25 -9.90 6.95
CA GLU A 69 5.64 -9.53 6.69
C GLU A 69 5.99 -9.55 5.19
N GLU A 70 5.46 -10.53 4.46
CA GLU A 70 5.65 -10.64 3.02
C GLU A 70 4.87 -9.54 2.28
N ALA A 71 3.61 -9.30 2.70
CA ALA A 71 2.78 -8.23 2.16
C ALA A 71 3.40 -6.84 2.35
N PHE A 72 3.96 -6.60 3.54
CA PHE A 72 4.63 -5.35 3.88
C PHE A 72 5.93 -5.19 3.08
N THR A 73 6.77 -6.23 3.02
CA THR A 73 8.00 -6.24 2.20
C THR A 73 7.70 -5.97 0.72
N LYS A 74 6.63 -6.58 0.20
CA LYS A 74 6.19 -6.34 -1.18
C LYS A 74 5.76 -4.89 -1.40
N MET A 75 4.99 -4.30 -0.47
CA MET A 75 4.60 -2.90 -0.51
C MET A 75 5.83 -1.98 -0.47
N HIS A 76 6.77 -2.24 0.44
CA HIS A 76 8.03 -1.49 0.56
C HIS A 76 8.81 -1.51 -0.75
N ASN A 77 9.03 -2.70 -1.33
CA ASN A 77 9.74 -2.85 -2.61
C ASN A 77 9.02 -2.15 -3.77
N ALA A 78 7.69 -2.05 -3.73
CA ALA A 78 6.92 -1.30 -4.73
C ALA A 78 7.14 0.21 -4.57
N ALA A 79 7.19 0.72 -3.35
CA ALA A 79 7.50 2.12 -3.06
C ALA A 79 8.93 2.49 -3.49
N VAL A 80 9.94 1.66 -3.19
CA VAL A 80 11.33 1.89 -3.64
C VAL A 80 11.40 2.03 -5.17
N ARG A 81 10.79 1.10 -5.90
CA ARG A 81 10.73 1.16 -7.37
C ARG A 81 9.95 2.37 -7.89
N ALA A 82 8.92 2.81 -7.17
CA ALA A 82 8.17 4.00 -7.54
C ALA A 82 9.04 5.26 -7.42
N GLN A 83 9.80 5.37 -6.33
CA GLN A 83 10.77 6.45 -6.12
C GLN A 83 11.83 6.47 -7.22
N GLU A 84 12.41 5.31 -7.57
CA GLU A 84 13.42 5.19 -8.63
C GLU A 84 12.88 5.68 -9.98
N ARG A 85 11.68 5.24 -10.38
CA ARG A 85 11.03 5.70 -11.62
C ARG A 85 10.80 7.21 -11.63
N GLY A 86 10.43 7.78 -10.49
CA GLY A 86 10.27 9.22 -10.33
C GLY A 86 11.58 9.98 -10.55
N ASN A 87 12.69 9.45 -10.01
CA ASN A 87 14.01 10.05 -10.15
C ASN A 87 14.52 10.01 -11.61
N THR A 88 14.31 8.90 -12.32
CA THR A 88 14.66 8.80 -13.75
C THR A 88 13.91 9.83 -14.60
N ARG A 89 12.60 9.99 -14.39
CA ARG A 89 11.76 10.99 -15.10
C ARG A 89 12.16 12.43 -14.82
N ALA A 90 12.68 12.72 -13.62
CA ALA A 90 13.19 14.05 -13.28
C ALA A 90 14.52 14.34 -13.99
N GLY A 91 15.40 13.34 -14.12
CA GLY A 91 16.69 13.46 -14.81
C GLY A 91 16.57 13.60 -16.34
N GLU A 92 15.55 13.00 -16.97
CA GLU A 92 15.28 13.17 -18.41
C GLU A 92 14.76 14.57 -18.78
N LYS A 93 14.31 15.35 -17.81
CA LYS A 93 13.79 16.72 -18.00
C LYS A 93 14.81 17.82 -17.62
N ALA A 94 16.04 17.44 -17.22
CA ALA A 94 17.10 18.33 -16.77
C ALA A 94 18.08 18.67 -17.90
#